data_AF-T1PFV4-F1
#
_entry.id   AF-T1PFV4-F1
#
_cell.length_a   1.000
_cell.length_b   1.000
_cell.length_c   1.000
_cell.angle_alpha   90.00
_cell.angle_beta   90.00
_cell.angle_gamma   90.00
#
_symmetry.space_group_name_H-M   'P 1'
#
loop_
_entity.id
_entity.type
_entity.pdbx_description
1 polymer ?
#
loop_
_entity_poly.entity_id
_entity_poly.type
_entity_poly.pdbx_seq_one_letter_code
_entity_poly.pdbx_strand_id
1 'polypeptide(L)'
;MGLTKHLYCLLWLFGLFCLINNSAAQSQSKRSSRITSSRTSFGTNVKSSSSSSSSSSSNSNGVNFDCPEEFGYYPHPTDCTQYYVCVFGGALLESCTGGLMYSHELQTCDWPRNVGCEVVDSGDRDVVISKQQQQQVQQQQQQPQAQPVFA
;
A
#
# COMPACT_ATOMS: atom_id res chain seq x y z
N MET A 1 22.28 31.30 -38.43
CA MET A 1 22.65 29.88 -38.66
C MET A 1 22.19 29.08 -37.43
N GLY A 2 20.93 28.64 -37.36
CA GLY A 2 20.42 28.04 -36.12
C GLY A 2 19.02 27.41 -36.22
N LEU A 3 18.17 27.89 -37.13
CA LEU A 3 16.82 27.34 -37.30
C LEU A 3 16.77 26.01 -38.06
N THR A 4 17.81 25.64 -38.82
CA THR A 4 17.82 24.37 -39.58
C THR A 4 18.08 23.15 -38.70
N LYS A 5 18.80 23.29 -37.56
CA LYS A 5 19.10 22.16 -36.66
C LYS A 5 17.89 21.68 -35.84
N HIS A 6 16.93 22.57 -35.57
CA HIS A 6 15.72 22.21 -34.82
C HIS A 6 14.69 21.44 -35.67
N LEU A 7 14.66 21.69 -36.98
CA LEU A 7 13.71 21.02 -37.88
C LEU A 7 14.08 19.55 -38.14
N TYR A 8 15.38 19.22 -38.16
CA TYR A 8 15.84 17.83 -38.30
C TYR A 8 15.60 16.97 -37.05
N CYS A 9 15.54 17.57 -35.85
CA CYS A 9 15.27 16.84 -34.61
C CYS A 9 13.79 16.44 -34.47
N LEU A 10 12.87 17.29 -34.94
CA LEU A 10 11.43 16.99 -34.95
C LEU A 10 11.02 15.98 -36.04
N LEU A 11 11.76 15.92 -37.15
CA LEU A 11 11.51 14.95 -38.22
C LEU A 11 11.97 13.52 -37.89
N TRP A 12 12.82 13.32 -36.88
CA TRP A 12 13.23 11.97 -36.42
C TRP A 12 12.35 11.41 -35.29
N LEU A 13 11.72 12.25 -34.47
CA LEU A 13 10.85 11.76 -33.38
C LEU A 13 9.44 11.38 -33.84
N PHE A 14 8.93 11.98 -34.92
CA PHE A 14 7.64 11.57 -35.51
C PHE A 14 7.77 10.38 -36.48
N GLY A 15 8.97 10.07 -36.97
CA GLY A 15 9.21 8.98 -37.93
C GLY A 15 9.24 7.57 -37.31
N LEU A 16 9.44 7.44 -35.99
CA LEU A 16 9.50 6.13 -35.33
C LEU A 16 8.15 5.67 -34.73
N PHE A 17 7.15 6.55 -34.61
CA PHE A 17 5.89 6.21 -33.94
C PHE A 17 4.80 5.63 -34.87
N CYS A 18 4.98 5.69 -36.20
CA CYS A 18 3.98 5.21 -37.17
C CYS A 18 4.17 3.76 -37.66
N LEU A 19 5.14 2.99 -37.14
CA LEU A 19 5.36 1.60 -37.59
C LEU A 19 4.60 0.52 -36.81
N ILE A 20 3.83 0.84 -35.77
CA ILE A 20 3.28 -0.20 -34.89
C ILE A 20 1.80 -0.53 -35.16
N ASN A 21 1.06 0.23 -35.97
CA ASN A 21 -0.35 -0.10 -36.25
C ASN A 21 -0.83 0.29 -37.65
N ASN A 22 -0.72 -0.64 -38.61
CA ASN A 22 -1.80 -1.14 -39.50
C ASN A 22 -1.13 -2.02 -40.58
N SER A 23 -1.39 -3.31 -40.72
CA SER A 23 -2.56 -3.85 -41.43
C SER A 23 -2.49 -5.40 -41.36
N ALA A 24 -3.49 -6.05 -40.76
CA ALA A 24 -4.64 -6.67 -41.43
C ALA A 24 -4.30 -7.86 -42.36
N ALA A 25 -4.60 -9.10 -41.88
CA ALA A 25 -5.53 -10.05 -42.51
C ALA A 25 -5.12 -11.55 -42.47
N GLN A 26 -6.00 -12.34 -41.82
CA GLN A 26 -6.49 -13.69 -42.14
C GLN A 26 -5.53 -14.89 -42.34
N SER A 27 -5.70 -15.92 -41.49
CA SER A 27 -5.82 -17.29 -41.99
C SER A 27 -6.77 -18.13 -41.13
N GLN A 28 -7.73 -18.76 -41.80
CA GLN A 28 -8.77 -19.61 -41.24
C GLN A 28 -8.22 -21.02 -40.97
N SER A 29 -8.49 -21.60 -39.79
CA SER A 29 -8.48 -23.06 -39.63
C SER A 29 -9.78 -23.51 -38.97
N LYS A 30 -10.62 -24.17 -39.77
CA LYS A 30 -11.85 -24.85 -39.36
C LYS A 30 -11.47 -26.22 -38.78
N ARG A 31 -11.85 -26.54 -37.52
CA ARG A 31 -12.36 -27.88 -37.18
C ARG A 31 -13.19 -27.92 -35.88
N SER A 32 -14.50 -27.97 -36.07
CA SER A 32 -15.56 -28.67 -35.33
C SER A 32 -15.23 -29.37 -33.99
N SER A 33 -15.96 -28.99 -32.94
CA SER A 33 -16.59 -29.93 -32.01
C SER A 33 -17.89 -29.34 -31.45
N ARG A 34 -19.01 -29.95 -31.82
CA ARG A 34 -20.34 -29.71 -31.24
C ARG A 34 -20.30 -30.06 -29.75
N ILE A 35 -20.73 -29.14 -28.89
CA ILE A 35 -21.40 -29.52 -27.64
C ILE A 35 -22.73 -28.77 -27.61
N THR A 36 -23.79 -29.51 -27.90
CA THR A 36 -25.18 -29.15 -27.63
C THR A 36 -25.39 -29.05 -26.12
N SER A 37 -25.87 -27.93 -25.62
CA SER A 37 -26.63 -27.88 -24.36
C SER A 37 -27.61 -26.73 -24.41
N SER A 38 -28.75 -27.02 -25.02
CA SER A 38 -29.95 -26.21 -24.93
C SER A 38 -30.51 -26.34 -23.51
N ARG A 39 -30.56 -25.26 -22.73
CA ARG A 39 -31.57 -25.09 -21.67
C ARG A 39 -32.20 -23.72 -21.79
N THR A 40 -33.46 -23.75 -22.19
CA THR A 40 -34.41 -22.66 -22.38
C THR A 40 -35.08 -22.24 -21.07
N SER A 41 -35.31 -20.92 -20.95
CA SER A 41 -36.38 -20.22 -20.19
C SER A 41 -36.34 -20.30 -18.65
N PHE A 42 -36.81 -19.34 -17.85
CA PHE A 42 -37.89 -18.36 -17.95
C PHE A 42 -37.56 -17.11 -17.11
N GLY A 43 -38.09 -15.94 -17.46
CA GLY A 43 -37.85 -14.69 -16.72
C GLY A 43 -38.54 -14.62 -15.35
N THR A 44 -37.94 -13.87 -14.42
CA THR A 44 -38.64 -13.23 -13.30
C THR A 44 -38.04 -11.84 -13.07
N ASN A 45 -38.94 -10.86 -12.92
CA ASN A 45 -38.64 -9.49 -12.53
C ASN A 45 -38.35 -9.48 -11.03
N VAL A 46 -37.12 -9.16 -10.61
CA VAL A 46 -36.82 -8.86 -9.21
C VAL A 46 -36.39 -7.41 -9.09
N LYS A 47 -37.31 -6.60 -8.58
CA LYS A 47 -36.98 -5.32 -7.98
C LYS A 47 -36.27 -5.60 -6.66
N SER A 48 -34.96 -5.46 -6.64
CA SER A 48 -34.18 -5.38 -5.42
C SER A 48 -33.35 -4.10 -5.47
N SER A 49 -33.95 -3.07 -4.87
CA SER A 49 -33.28 -1.88 -4.36
C SER A 49 -31.94 -2.21 -3.71
N SER A 50 -30.85 -1.62 -4.22
CA SER A 50 -29.64 -1.26 -3.48
C SER A 50 -29.29 -2.17 -2.30
N SER A 51 -28.99 -3.45 -2.58
CA SER A 51 -27.95 -4.10 -1.80
C SER A 51 -26.68 -3.35 -2.13
N SER A 52 -26.09 -2.69 -1.13
CA SER A 52 -24.70 -2.25 -1.17
C SER A 52 -23.88 -3.33 -1.85
N SER A 53 -23.51 -3.06 -3.10
CA SER A 53 -22.56 -3.86 -3.84
C SER A 53 -21.21 -3.56 -3.21
N SER A 54 -20.98 -4.12 -2.03
CA SER A 54 -19.64 -4.36 -1.53
C SER A 54 -19.04 -5.34 -2.52
N SER A 55 -18.40 -4.80 -3.55
CA SER A 55 -17.52 -5.54 -4.44
C SER A 55 -16.38 -6.06 -3.59
N SER A 56 -16.64 -7.20 -2.95
CA SER A 56 -15.66 -8.07 -2.35
C SER A 56 -14.79 -8.61 -3.47
N SER A 57 -13.78 -7.86 -3.84
CA SER A 57 -12.59 -8.41 -4.47
C SER A 57 -11.79 -9.10 -3.38
N SER A 58 -12.26 -10.29 -3.02
CA SER A 58 -11.63 -11.21 -2.10
C SER A 58 -10.27 -11.60 -2.65
N ASN A 59 -9.19 -10.98 -2.17
CA ASN A 59 -7.90 -11.65 -2.17
C ASN A 59 -7.81 -12.40 -0.84
N SER A 60 -7.78 -13.72 -0.95
CA SER A 60 -7.93 -14.68 0.14
C SER A 60 -6.76 -14.59 1.13
N ASN A 61 -6.96 -13.92 2.27
CA ASN A 61 -6.43 -14.27 3.59
C ASN A 61 -7.13 -13.43 4.71
N GLY A 62 -8.44 -13.61 4.85
CA GLY A 62 -9.04 -13.94 6.16
C GLY A 62 -9.06 -12.93 7.31
N VAL A 63 -9.27 -11.64 7.07
CA VAL A 63 -9.89 -10.71 8.04
C VAL A 63 -10.75 -9.72 7.25
N ASN A 64 -12.06 -9.70 7.50
CA ASN A 64 -12.96 -8.70 6.93
C ASN A 64 -12.73 -7.39 7.71
N PHE A 65 -12.00 -6.45 7.11
CA PHE A 65 -11.75 -5.14 7.69
C PHE A 65 -12.73 -4.13 7.10
N ASP A 66 -13.60 -3.58 7.95
CA ASP A 66 -14.50 -2.50 7.59
C ASP A 66 -13.79 -1.14 7.75
N CYS A 67 -13.77 -0.35 6.69
CA CYS A 67 -13.17 0.99 6.68
C CYS A 67 -13.96 1.96 7.59
N PRO A 68 -13.33 2.53 8.63
CA PRO A 68 -13.99 3.52 9.49
C PRO A 68 -14.39 4.80 8.76
N GLU A 69 -13.55 5.22 7.81
CA GLU A 69 -13.79 6.35 6.91
C GLU A 69 -13.66 5.92 5.46
N GLU A 70 -14.24 6.72 4.55
CA GLU A 70 -14.21 6.45 3.12
C GLU A 70 -12.78 6.43 2.55
N PHE A 71 -11.88 7.23 3.14
CA PHE A 71 -10.47 7.34 2.77
C PHE A 71 -9.57 7.34 4.00
N GLY A 72 -8.51 6.53 3.99
CA GLY A 72 -7.53 6.53 5.07
C GLY A 72 -6.59 5.32 5.05
N TYR A 73 -5.63 5.34 5.96
CA TYR A 73 -4.71 4.23 6.19
C TYR A 73 -4.82 3.74 7.63
N TYR A 74 -4.96 2.42 7.80
CA TYR A 74 -5.22 1.79 9.08
C TYR A 74 -4.27 0.63 9.35
N PRO A 75 -3.74 0.48 10.57
CA PRO A 75 -2.86 -0.63 10.91
C PRO A 75 -3.62 -1.97 10.85
N HIS A 76 -2.92 -3.04 10.47
CA HIS A 76 -3.46 -4.39 10.56
C HIS A 76 -3.46 -4.87 12.02
N PRO A 77 -4.52 -5.56 12.50
CA PRO A 77 -4.72 -5.83 13.93
C PRO A 77 -3.71 -6.81 14.54
N THR A 78 -3.11 -7.70 13.73
CA THR A 78 -2.19 -8.74 14.23
C THR A 78 -0.81 -8.71 13.60
N ASP A 79 -0.62 -7.95 12.52
CA ASP A 79 0.62 -7.96 11.76
C ASP A 79 1.01 -6.53 11.40
N CYS A 80 1.93 -5.96 12.18
CA CYS A 80 2.34 -4.58 11.98
C CYS A 80 3.15 -4.34 10.70
N THR A 81 3.54 -5.38 9.98
CA THR A 81 4.11 -5.23 8.63
C THR A 81 3.04 -4.98 7.58
N GLN A 82 1.76 -5.09 7.92
CA GLN A 82 0.64 -4.90 7.01
C GLN A 82 -0.26 -3.74 7.46
N TYR A 83 -0.96 -3.15 6.50
CA TYR A 83 -1.90 -2.05 6.73
C TYR A 83 -3.00 -2.04 5.67
N TYR A 84 -4.13 -1.44 5.99
CA TYR A 84 -5.26 -1.25 5.09
C TYR A 84 -5.25 0.13 4.48
N VAL A 85 -5.48 0.20 3.17
CA VAL A 85 -5.80 1.41 2.42
C VAL A 85 -7.29 1.42 2.14
N CYS A 86 -7.99 2.40 2.68
CA CYS A 86 -9.41 2.60 2.45
C CYS A 86 -9.62 3.59 1.29
N VAL A 87 -10.42 3.18 0.30
CA VAL A 87 -10.80 4.02 -0.84
C VAL A 87 -12.27 3.74 -1.17
N PHE A 88 -13.13 4.76 -1.15
CA PHE A 88 -14.58 4.62 -1.35
C PHE A 88 -15.21 3.57 -0.39
N GLY A 89 -14.68 3.45 0.83
CA GLY A 89 -15.11 2.48 1.84
C GLY A 89 -14.66 1.03 1.57
N GLY A 90 -13.91 0.77 0.51
CA GLY A 90 -13.28 -0.51 0.24
C GLY A 90 -11.88 -0.60 0.86
N ALA A 91 -11.60 -1.69 1.58
CA ALA A 91 -10.30 -1.95 2.19
C ALA A 91 -9.39 -2.75 1.25
N LEU A 92 -8.19 -2.23 1.00
CA LEU A 92 -7.10 -2.93 0.31
C LEU A 92 -5.99 -3.22 1.33
N LEU A 93 -5.61 -4.49 1.47
CA LEU A 93 -4.52 -4.90 2.35
C LEU A 93 -3.19 -4.79 1.62
N GLU A 94 -2.29 -3.96 2.14
CA GLU A 94 -0.94 -3.73 1.64
C GLU A 94 0.10 -4.12 2.70
N SER A 95 1.33 -4.37 2.27
CA SER A 95 2.43 -4.77 3.15
C SER A 95 3.64 -3.85 2.98
N CYS A 96 4.23 -3.47 4.11
CA CYS A 96 5.50 -2.77 4.17
C CYS A 96 6.64 -3.67 3.68
N THR A 97 7.53 -3.11 2.86
CA THR A 97 8.68 -3.84 2.32
C THR A 97 9.86 -3.84 3.30
N GLY A 98 10.77 -4.79 3.15
CA GLY A 98 12.05 -4.78 3.87
C GLY A 98 11.98 -4.94 5.39
N GLY A 99 10.90 -5.54 5.92
CA GLY A 99 10.71 -5.69 7.36
C GLY A 99 10.39 -4.38 8.10
N LEU A 100 9.99 -3.34 7.35
CA LEU A 100 9.40 -2.14 7.93
C LEU A 100 8.01 -2.45 8.48
N MET A 101 7.55 -1.58 9.37
CA MET A 101 6.24 -1.67 10.00
C MET A 101 5.46 -0.38 9.77
N TYR A 102 4.15 -0.51 9.64
CA TYR A 102 3.30 0.63 9.38
C TYR A 102 3.15 1.52 10.63
N SER A 103 3.47 2.81 10.48
CA SER A 103 3.25 3.85 11.49
C SER A 103 1.96 4.60 11.19
N HIS A 104 0.97 4.46 12.06
CA HIS A 104 -0.29 5.22 11.92
C HIS A 104 -0.08 6.72 12.14
N GLU A 105 0.88 7.13 12.97
CA GLU A 105 1.18 8.55 13.20
C GLU A 105 1.79 9.22 11.97
N LEU A 106 2.69 8.52 11.27
CA LEU A 106 3.37 9.03 10.07
C LEU A 106 2.63 8.67 8.77
N GLN A 107 1.59 7.83 8.86
CA GLN A 107 0.85 7.28 7.73
C GLN A 107 1.78 6.62 6.69
N THR A 108 2.86 5.98 7.14
CA THR A 108 3.87 5.35 6.27
C THR A 108 4.60 4.21 6.97
N CYS A 109 5.30 3.39 6.20
CA CYS A 109 6.18 2.34 6.72
C CYS A 109 7.45 2.96 7.33
N ASP A 110 7.75 2.61 8.57
CA ASP A 110 8.92 3.05 9.31
C ASP A 110 9.58 1.86 10.01
N TRP A 111 10.74 2.09 10.62
CA TRP A 111 11.47 1.06 11.32
C TRP A 111 10.72 0.58 12.57
N PRO A 112 10.81 -0.71 12.93
CA PRO A 112 10.16 -1.27 14.13
C PRO A 112 10.45 -0.51 15.43
N ARG A 113 11.65 0.06 15.57
CA ARG A 113 12.04 0.88 16.74
C ARG A 113 11.25 2.19 16.87
N ASN A 114 10.66 2.66 15.78
CA ASN A 114 9.96 3.94 15.68
C ASN A 114 8.43 3.77 15.74
N VAL A 115 7.94 2.54 15.57
CA VAL A 115 6.52 2.21 15.70
C VAL A 115 6.24 1.53 17.05
N GLY A 116 5.17 1.95 17.71
CA GLY A 116 4.67 1.31 18.93
C GLY A 116 3.89 0.03 18.67
N CYS A 117 4.41 -0.85 17.81
CA CYS A 117 3.76 -2.12 17.54
C CYS A 117 3.98 -3.07 18.73
N GLU A 118 2.92 -3.32 19.49
CA GLU A 118 2.88 -4.36 20.51
C GLU A 118 2.67 -5.73 19.85
N VAL A 119 3.68 -6.22 19.14
CA VAL A 119 3.79 -7.66 18.93
C VAL A 119 3.98 -8.28 20.31
N VAL A 120 2.94 -8.95 20.81
CA VAL A 120 3.04 -9.86 21.95
C VAL A 120 3.94 -11.03 21.55
N ASP A 121 5.23 -10.76 21.48
CA ASP A 121 6.24 -11.79 21.40
C ASP A 121 6.29 -12.44 22.78
N SER A 122 5.85 -13.69 22.84
CA SER A 122 5.79 -14.46 24.09
C SER A 122 7.18 -14.91 24.56
N GLY A 123 8.27 -14.23 24.15
CA GLY A 123 9.62 -14.70 24.40
C GLY A 123 10.72 -13.65 24.35
N ASP A 124 10.61 -12.52 25.08
CA ASP A 124 11.75 -12.02 25.86
C ASP A 124 11.31 -10.94 26.87
N ARG A 125 11.75 -11.09 28.12
CA ARG A 125 11.46 -10.14 29.20
C ARG A 125 12.50 -9.03 29.18
N ASP A 126 12.21 -7.90 28.53
CA ASP A 126 12.85 -6.61 28.87
C ASP A 126 11.90 -5.44 28.57
N VAL A 127 10.92 -5.32 29.44
CA VAL A 127 10.04 -4.16 29.56
C VAL A 127 10.78 -3.10 30.40
N VAL A 128 10.71 -1.84 29.97
CA VAL A 128 10.98 -0.61 30.76
C VAL A 128 12.42 -0.06 30.84
N ILE A 129 13.18 0.14 29.75
CA ILE A 129 14.22 1.19 29.76
C ILE A 129 14.38 1.84 28.36
N SER A 130 13.55 2.84 28.04
CA SER A 130 13.86 3.72 26.90
C SER A 130 13.29 5.14 26.98
N LYS A 131 12.31 5.40 27.87
CA LYS A 131 11.80 6.77 28.07
C LYS A 131 12.48 7.55 29.21
N GLN A 132 13.03 6.88 30.22
CA GLN A 132 13.59 7.57 31.40
C GLN A 132 15.08 7.90 31.29
N GLN A 133 15.86 7.13 30.52
CA GLN A 133 17.31 7.30 30.48
C GLN A 133 17.76 8.53 29.69
N GLN A 134 16.96 9.02 28.74
CA GLN A 134 17.29 10.22 27.96
C GLN A 134 17.06 11.53 28.73
N GLN A 135 16.13 11.55 29.70
CA GLN A 135 15.93 12.71 30.57
C GLN A 135 16.97 12.82 31.69
N GLN A 136 17.53 11.70 32.16
CA GLN A 136 18.54 11.70 33.23
C GLN A 136 19.94 12.15 32.78
N VAL A 137 20.29 11.97 31.50
CA VAL A 137 21.61 12.39 30.98
C VAL A 137 21.74 13.92 30.88
N GLN A 138 20.63 14.66 30.75
CA GLN A 138 20.67 16.11 30.59
C GLN A 138 20.80 16.89 31.91
N GLN A 139 20.49 16.26 33.06
CA GLN A 139 20.53 16.93 34.37
C GLN A 139 21.92 16.93 35.04
N GLN A 140 22.90 16.15 34.55
CA GLN A 140 24.23 16.06 35.17
C GLN A 140 25.27 17.08 34.68
N GLN A 141 24.98 17.95 33.71
CA GLN A 141 25.97 18.90 33.17
C GLN A 141 25.96 20.30 33.81
N GLN A 142 25.16 20.56 34.84
CA GLN A 142 25.02 21.91 35.41
C GLN A 142 25.39 22.01 36.89
N GLN A 143 26.60 21.59 37.25
CA GLN A 143 27.21 21.91 38.54
C GLN A 143 28.38 22.90 38.32
N PRO A 144 28.27 24.18 38.76
CA PRO A 144 29.37 25.14 38.65
C PRO A 144 30.50 24.76 39.61
N GLN A 145 31.73 24.76 39.09
CA GLN A 145 32.94 24.45 39.86
C GLN A 145 33.24 25.59 40.85
N ALA A 146 33.11 25.32 42.16
CA ALA A 146 33.70 26.15 43.20
C ALA A 146 35.07 25.58 43.57
N GLN A 147 36.13 26.37 43.34
CA GLN A 147 37.50 26.02 43.68
C GLN A 147 37.75 26.13 45.20
N PRO A 148 38.63 25.31 45.80
CA PRO A 148 39.04 25.49 47.18
C PRO A 148 40.04 26.65 47.29
N VAL A 149 39.72 27.67 48.09
CA VAL A 149 40.68 28.70 48.50
C VAL A 149 41.47 28.14 49.69
N PHE A 150 42.75 27.91 49.47
CA PHE A 150 43.71 27.53 50.52
C PHE A 150 43.90 28.69 51.50
N ALA A 151 43.81 28.40 52.80
CA ALA A 151 44.25 29.29 53.90
C ALA A 151 44.93 28.45 54.97
#